data_AF-A0A0A8L5V7-F1
#
_entry.id   AF-A0A0A8L5V7-F1
#
_cell.length_a   1.000
_cell.length_b   1.000
_cell.length_c   1.000
_cell.angle_alpha   90.00
_cell.angle_beta   90.00
_cell.angle_gamma   90.00
#
_symmetry.space_group_name_H-M   'P 1'
#
loop_
_entity.id
_entity.type
_entity.pdbx_description
1 polymer ?
#
loop_
_entity_poly.entity_id
_entity_poly.type
_entity_poly.pdbx_seq_one_letter_code
_entity_poly.pdbx_strand_id
1 'polypeptide(L)'
;MDFTSSSGVLDSELSGSDSNQLSSHSDVTETEELKLIKLQEYKNNLLRQREQLLDQLSNIRVVEPRKMKLDDQLLLKLLRRGAGSLTSSHKSDDTPLPSVLPSLNVELRKKYLDITLDDITIECDKNSVLLRKEGFTATFKLEVESECIHSIAITSTAFETELEPLVRYAQDTYNVNIAMMGVMQFLRLKKLHKEMLSEIVADSKFTWASNNTISLGELEISILTYWNLPSPYPETLIETNKIQEVLDFFIYQYGIKSGIIKYGSTVI
;
A
#
# COMPACT_ATOMS: atom_id res chain seq x y z
N MET A 1 -47.20 2.11 13.32
CA MET A 1 -48.02 3.16 13.95
C MET A 1 -47.05 4.15 14.57
N ASP A 2 -46.62 5.14 13.79
CA ASP A 2 -47.04 6.55 13.96
C ASP A 2 -47.10 7.15 15.37
N PHE A 3 -46.38 8.27 15.52
CA PHE A 3 -46.67 9.45 16.38
C PHE A 3 -46.66 9.24 17.93
N THR A 4 -46.33 10.20 18.80
CA THR A 4 -45.79 11.58 18.65
C THR A 4 -45.09 12.01 19.95
N SER A 5 -44.31 13.08 19.85
CA SER A 5 -43.96 14.04 20.91
C SER A 5 -45.06 14.34 21.95
N SER A 6 -44.70 14.66 23.20
CA SER A 6 -44.85 16.05 23.72
C SER A 6 -44.46 16.19 25.21
N SER A 7 -43.87 17.35 25.49
CA SER A 7 -43.55 18.01 26.76
C SER A 7 -44.65 18.13 27.84
N GLY A 8 -44.22 18.19 29.10
CA GLY A 8 -44.80 19.04 30.16
C GLY A 8 -43.70 19.98 30.73
N VAL A 9 -43.90 21.24 31.17
CA VAL A 9 -45.07 21.95 31.77
C VAL A 9 -45.34 21.40 33.20
N LEU A 10 -45.31 22.17 34.31
CA LEU A 10 -45.13 23.63 34.57
C LEU A 10 -44.64 23.88 36.04
N ASP A 11 -44.78 25.13 36.54
CA ASP A 11 -44.74 25.64 37.94
C ASP A 11 -43.42 26.32 38.38
N SER A 12 -43.33 27.43 39.15
CA SER A 12 -44.26 28.49 39.64
C SER A 12 -43.43 29.59 40.37
N GLU A 13 -43.82 30.85 40.67
CA GLU A 13 -45.02 31.68 40.41
C GLU A 13 -44.78 33.21 40.65
N LEU A 14 -45.76 34.06 40.25
CA LEU A 14 -46.21 35.36 40.82
C LEU A 14 -45.25 36.49 41.27
N SER A 15 -45.33 37.65 40.59
CA SER A 15 -46.00 38.92 41.04
C SER A 15 -45.51 40.13 40.21
N GLY A 16 -46.30 41.18 39.89
CA GLY A 16 -47.74 41.43 40.02
C GLY A 16 -48.17 42.77 39.37
N SER A 17 -49.47 42.89 39.03
CA SER A 17 -50.27 44.09 38.65
C SER A 17 -49.90 45.05 37.50
N ASP A 18 -50.76 44.99 36.48
CA ASP A 18 -51.57 46.10 35.91
C ASP A 18 -50.92 47.32 35.23
N SER A 19 -51.13 47.43 33.91
CA SER A 19 -52.13 48.38 33.37
C SER A 19 -52.45 48.13 31.88
N ASN A 20 -53.72 48.34 31.51
CA ASN A 20 -54.18 48.30 30.12
C ASN A 20 -53.76 49.56 29.35
N GLN A 21 -53.23 49.40 28.14
CA GLN A 21 -53.52 50.33 27.03
C GLN A 21 -53.27 49.68 25.66
N LEU A 22 -54.32 49.61 24.83
CA LEU A 22 -54.15 49.46 23.39
C LEU A 22 -53.63 50.78 22.81
N SER A 23 -52.62 50.74 21.95
CA SER A 23 -52.58 51.61 20.75
C SER A 23 -51.51 51.17 19.74
N SER A 24 -51.90 51.22 18.46
CA SER A 24 -51.07 51.49 17.28
C SER A 24 -49.78 50.68 17.06
N HIS A 25 -49.82 49.86 16.01
CA HIS A 25 -48.66 49.60 15.17
C HIS A 25 -47.92 50.90 14.85
N SER A 26 -46.65 50.99 15.24
CA SER A 26 -45.67 51.85 14.59
C SER A 26 -44.71 50.96 13.81
N ASP A 27 -44.91 50.88 12.49
CA ASP A 27 -43.89 50.36 11.58
C ASP A 27 -42.71 51.33 11.62
N VAL A 28 -41.77 51.10 12.54
CA VAL A 28 -40.50 51.81 12.59
C VAL A 28 -39.71 51.36 11.37
N THR A 29 -39.80 52.14 10.29
CA THR A 29 -38.93 52.01 9.13
C THR A 29 -37.49 52.17 9.61
N GLU A 30 -36.74 51.07 9.63
CA GLU A 30 -35.31 51.11 9.91
C GLU A 30 -34.63 52.05 8.91
N THR A 31 -34.24 53.22 9.39
CA THR A 31 -33.43 54.17 8.63
C THR A 31 -32.12 53.51 8.23
N GLU A 32 -31.56 53.87 7.08
CA GLU A 32 -30.32 53.26 6.58
C GLU A 32 -29.18 53.41 7.60
N GLU A 33 -29.16 54.50 8.36
CA GLU A 33 -28.22 54.74 9.47
C GLU A 33 -28.32 53.69 10.58
N LEU A 34 -29.53 53.28 11.00
CA LEU A 34 -29.72 52.22 12.01
C LEU A 34 -29.27 50.85 11.48
N LYS A 35 -29.47 50.57 10.19
CA LYS A 35 -28.92 49.37 9.53
C LYS A 35 -27.38 49.43 9.47
N LEU A 36 -26.81 50.59 9.19
CA LEU A 36 -25.37 50.80 9.14
C LEU A 36 -24.73 50.60 10.52
N ILE A 37 -25.36 51.10 11.60
CA ILE A 37 -24.95 50.86 12.99
C ILE A 37 -25.01 49.37 13.33
N LYS A 38 -26.13 48.68 13.04
CA LYS A 38 -26.26 47.22 13.26
C LYS A 38 -25.22 46.41 12.48
N LEU A 39 -24.92 46.80 11.24
CA LEU A 39 -23.85 46.18 10.44
C LEU A 39 -22.45 46.45 11.01
N GLN A 40 -22.21 47.65 11.54
CA GLN A 40 -20.95 48.01 12.22
C GLN A 40 -20.76 47.17 13.49
N GLU A 41 -21.81 47.00 14.31
CA GLU A 41 -21.79 46.14 15.50
C GLU A 41 -21.61 44.66 15.14
N TYR A 42 -22.30 44.17 14.10
CA TYR A 42 -22.15 42.80 13.62
C TYR A 42 -20.73 42.52 13.10
N LYS A 43 -20.15 43.48 12.36
CA LYS A 43 -18.73 43.44 11.94
C LYS A 43 -17.78 43.42 13.13
N ASN A 44 -18.01 44.23 14.16
CA ASN A 44 -17.18 44.25 15.36
C ASN A 44 -17.27 42.94 16.16
N ASN A 45 -18.45 42.32 16.22
CA ASN A 45 -18.63 41.00 16.83
C ASN A 45 -17.95 39.88 16.02
N LEU A 46 -18.04 39.91 14.68
CA LEU A 46 -17.30 38.99 13.81
C LEU A 46 -15.77 39.15 13.95
N LEU A 47 -15.27 40.37 14.12
CA LEU A 47 -13.85 40.62 14.36
C LEU A 47 -13.40 40.04 15.71
N ARG A 48 -14.19 40.22 16.79
CA ARG A 48 -13.94 39.59 18.09
C ARG A 48 -13.99 38.06 18.03
N GLN A 49 -14.95 37.48 17.32
CA GLN A 49 -15.02 36.03 17.11
C GLN A 49 -13.82 35.50 16.33
N ARG A 50 -13.38 36.22 15.30
CA ARG A 50 -12.15 35.90 14.55
C ARG A 50 -10.91 35.96 15.45
N GLU A 51 -10.80 36.99 16.28
CA GLU A 51 -9.69 37.16 17.23
C GLU A 51 -9.67 36.03 18.26
N GLN A 52 -10.83 35.68 18.84
CA GLN A 52 -10.98 34.52 19.74
C GLN A 52 -10.66 33.17 19.05
N LEU A 53 -11.06 32.98 17.79
CA LEU A 53 -10.72 31.76 17.04
C LEU A 53 -9.23 31.69 16.68
N LEU A 54 -8.59 32.84 16.41
CA LEU A 54 -7.14 32.91 16.22
C LEU A 54 -6.39 32.65 17.54
N ASP A 55 -6.90 33.11 18.67
CA ASP A 55 -6.35 32.81 20.00
C ASP A 55 -6.60 31.35 20.42
N GLN A 56 -7.70 30.75 20.00
CA GLN A 56 -7.90 29.30 20.14
C GLN A 56 -6.95 28.51 19.24
N LEU A 57 -6.71 28.95 18.00
CA LEU A 57 -5.73 28.34 17.09
C LEU A 57 -4.27 28.52 17.54
N SER A 58 -3.94 29.62 18.23
CA SER A 58 -2.60 29.86 18.80
C SER A 58 -2.38 29.03 20.07
N ASN A 59 -3.43 28.83 20.88
CA ASN A 59 -3.39 28.01 22.10
C ASN A 59 -3.62 26.51 21.86
N ILE A 60 -4.15 26.11 20.70
CA ILE A 60 -3.92 24.75 20.19
C ILE A 60 -2.42 24.66 19.93
N ARG A 61 -1.69 24.10 20.90
CA ARG A 61 -0.38 23.53 20.64
C ARG A 61 -0.54 22.60 19.45
N VAL A 62 0.02 23.00 18.31
CA VAL A 62 0.53 22.04 17.34
C VAL A 62 1.49 21.18 18.15
N VAL A 63 1.02 20.01 18.57
CA VAL A 63 1.88 18.98 19.11
C VAL A 63 2.72 18.57 17.92
N GLU A 64 3.89 19.20 17.77
CA GLU A 64 4.90 18.71 16.83
C GLU A 64 4.99 17.20 17.05
N PRO A 65 4.82 16.37 16.01
CA PRO A 65 4.90 14.93 16.18
C PRO A 65 6.24 14.66 16.85
N ARG A 66 6.19 14.09 18.06
CA ARG A 66 7.36 13.92 18.93
C ARG A 66 8.48 13.36 18.05
N LYS A 67 9.56 14.13 17.84
CA LYS A 67 10.67 13.77 16.96
C LYS A 67 11.42 12.58 17.57
N MET A 68 10.83 11.41 17.39
CA MET A 68 11.25 10.15 17.98
C MET A 68 12.53 9.75 17.26
N LYS A 69 13.65 9.85 17.99
CA LYS A 69 14.98 9.51 17.49
C LYS A 69 15.05 7.98 17.38
N LEU A 70 15.32 7.46 16.18
CA LEU A 70 15.58 6.04 16.03
C LEU A 70 16.99 5.72 16.53
N ASP A 71 17.11 4.69 17.38
CA ASP A 71 18.40 4.04 17.66
C ASP A 71 18.60 2.86 16.70
N ASP A 72 18.65 3.15 15.39
CA ASP A 72 19.02 2.16 14.38
C ASP A 72 20.53 1.96 14.39
N GLN A 73 21.01 1.16 15.35
CA GLN A 73 22.44 1.02 15.60
C GLN A 73 23.23 0.51 14.40
N LEU A 74 22.60 -0.27 13.50
CA LEU A 74 23.26 -0.77 12.28
C LEU A 74 23.33 0.33 11.21
N LEU A 75 22.20 0.98 10.90
CA LEU A 75 22.18 2.07 9.91
C LEU A 75 23.08 3.23 10.33
N LEU A 76 23.08 3.60 11.62
CA LEU A 76 23.95 4.64 12.15
C LEU A 76 25.43 4.26 12.05
N LYS A 77 25.80 2.99 12.30
CA LYS A 77 27.18 2.50 12.05
C LYS A 77 27.55 2.56 10.57
N LEU A 78 26.64 2.21 9.66
CA LEU A 78 26.88 2.27 8.21
C LEU A 78 27.05 3.71 7.70
N LEU A 79 26.19 4.64 8.12
CA LEU A 79 26.29 6.07 7.76
C LEU A 79 27.61 6.67 8.26
N ARG A 80 28.02 6.34 9.49
CA ARG A 80 29.34 6.73 10.04
C ARG A 80 30.49 6.11 9.24
N ARG A 81 30.42 4.82 8.89
CA ARG A 81 31.45 4.12 8.10
C ARG A 81 31.59 4.68 6.68
N GLY A 82 30.49 5.01 6.01
CA GLY A 82 30.52 5.64 4.68
C GLY A 82 31.26 6.98 4.69
N ALA A 83 30.93 7.85 5.64
CA ALA A 83 31.59 9.14 5.83
C ALA A 83 33.09 9.00 6.19
N GLY A 84 33.44 8.06 7.07
CA GLY A 84 34.83 7.79 7.46
C GLY A 84 35.66 7.11 6.36
N SER A 85 35.06 6.31 5.48
CA SER A 85 35.78 5.66 4.39
C SER A 85 36.25 6.66 3.32
N LEU A 86 35.45 7.69 3.04
CA LEU A 86 35.73 8.75 2.06
C LEU A 86 36.86 9.71 2.48
N THR A 87 37.18 9.76 3.77
CA THR A 87 38.20 10.66 4.36
C THR A 87 39.52 9.96 4.67
N SER A 88 39.61 8.64 4.45
CA SER A 88 40.74 7.79 4.84
C SER A 88 42.08 8.04 4.12
N SER A 89 42.14 8.95 3.14
CA SER A 89 43.38 9.39 2.50
C SER A 89 44.20 10.38 3.34
N HIS A 90 43.61 10.99 4.38
CA HIS A 90 44.33 11.83 5.34
C HIS A 90 44.07 11.39 6.79
N LYS A 91 45.15 11.06 7.51
CA LYS A 91 45.10 10.73 8.93
C LYS A 91 44.82 11.98 9.78
N SER A 92 43.57 12.13 10.20
CA SER A 92 43.16 12.93 11.37
C SER A 92 41.85 12.36 11.90
N ASP A 93 41.76 12.07 13.20
CA ASP A 93 40.62 11.37 13.83
C ASP A 93 39.30 12.17 13.85
N ASP A 94 39.28 13.40 13.31
CA ASP A 94 38.10 14.26 13.19
C ASP A 94 37.30 14.02 11.89
N THR A 95 36.69 12.83 11.75
CA THR A 95 35.64 12.65 10.74
C THR A 95 34.37 13.37 11.20
N PRO A 96 33.75 14.26 10.39
CA PRO A 96 32.54 14.97 10.80
C PRO A 96 31.38 13.98 11.00
N LEU A 97 31.04 13.76 12.26
CA LEU A 97 29.92 12.90 12.66
C LEU A 97 28.61 13.44 12.05
N PRO A 98 27.74 12.58 11.46
CA PRO A 98 26.38 12.98 11.18
C PRO A 98 25.66 13.24 12.51
N SER A 99 25.54 14.52 12.86
CA SER A 99 24.88 15.01 14.09
C SER A 99 23.37 14.85 14.08
N VAL A 100 22.80 14.57 12.90
CA VAL A 100 21.37 14.39 12.66
C VAL A 100 21.05 12.90 12.57
N LEU A 101 20.31 12.40 13.56
CA LEU A 101 19.71 11.06 13.49
C LEU A 101 18.56 11.07 12.45
N PRO A 102 18.35 9.98 11.70
CA PRO A 102 17.20 9.86 10.80
C PRO A 102 15.88 10.07 11.56
N SER A 103 14.99 10.88 11.01
CA SER A 103 13.67 11.10 11.59
C SER A 103 12.77 9.87 11.42
N LEU A 104 11.98 9.55 12.45
CA LEU A 104 10.87 8.61 12.33
C LEU A 104 9.64 9.34 11.77
N ASN A 105 9.65 9.61 10.46
CA ASN A 105 8.44 10.02 9.73
C ASN A 105 7.74 8.74 9.24
N VAL A 106 6.57 8.44 9.81
CA VAL A 106 5.86 7.17 9.56
C VAL A 106 5.20 7.18 8.19
N GLU A 107 4.70 8.34 7.75
CA GLU A 107 4.03 8.55 6.47
C GLU A 107 4.99 8.31 5.30
N LEU A 108 6.22 8.83 5.39
CA LEU A 108 7.28 8.66 4.41
C LEU A 108 7.80 7.22 4.39
N ARG A 109 8.00 6.60 5.57
CA ARG A 109 8.39 5.18 5.65
C ARG A 109 7.32 4.28 5.05
N LYS A 110 6.04 4.53 5.36
CA LYS A 110 4.92 3.81 4.75
C LYS A 110 4.94 3.97 3.23
N LYS A 111 5.10 5.19 2.71
CA LYS A 111 5.23 5.42 1.25
C LYS A 111 6.33 4.57 0.60
N TYR A 112 7.48 4.38 1.25
CA TYR A 112 8.53 3.50 0.74
C TYR A 112 8.17 2.00 0.81
N LEU A 113 7.42 1.57 1.84
CA LEU A 113 6.87 0.22 1.91
C LEU A 113 5.81 -0.02 0.83
N ASP A 114 4.90 0.94 0.62
CA ASP A 114 3.87 0.90 -0.43
C ASP A 114 4.54 0.77 -1.83
N ILE A 115 5.62 1.53 -2.10
CA ILE A 115 6.44 1.40 -3.33
C ILE A 115 7.11 0.02 -3.46
N THR A 116 7.47 -0.61 -2.34
CA THR A 116 8.14 -1.93 -2.33
C THR A 116 7.15 -3.07 -2.62
N LEU A 117 5.88 -2.89 -2.25
CA LEU A 117 4.81 -3.86 -2.48
C LEU A 117 4.10 -3.67 -3.84
N ASP A 118 4.16 -2.46 -4.41
CA ASP A 118 3.59 -2.10 -5.72
C ASP A 118 2.09 -2.42 -5.85
N ASP A 119 1.73 -3.51 -6.54
CA ASP A 119 0.35 -3.95 -6.77
C ASP A 119 -0.14 -4.99 -5.75
N ILE A 120 0.65 -5.28 -4.70
CA ILE A 120 0.32 -6.21 -3.60
C ILE A 120 -0.09 -5.43 -2.36
N THR A 121 -1.17 -5.85 -1.69
CA THR A 121 -1.52 -5.34 -0.35
C THR A 121 -1.20 -6.36 0.74
N ILE A 122 -0.72 -5.87 1.89
CA ILE A 122 -0.51 -6.66 3.10
C ILE A 122 -1.45 -6.15 4.19
N GLU A 123 -2.25 -7.05 4.75
CA GLU A 123 -3.18 -6.79 5.85
C GLU A 123 -2.86 -7.74 7.02
N CYS A 124 -3.05 -7.28 8.26
CA CYS A 124 -2.92 -8.13 9.45
C CYS A 124 -4.30 -8.33 10.08
N ASP A 125 -4.78 -9.58 10.16
CA ASP A 125 -5.98 -9.96 10.94
C ASP A 125 -5.56 -10.87 12.10
N LYS A 126 -5.51 -10.28 13.31
CA LYS A 126 -5.13 -10.93 14.57
C LYS A 126 -3.75 -11.60 14.46
N ASN A 127 -3.73 -12.92 14.31
CA ASN A 127 -2.54 -13.76 14.25
C ASN A 127 -2.19 -14.21 12.81
N SER A 128 -2.83 -13.59 11.81
CA SER A 128 -2.65 -13.90 10.40
C SER A 128 -2.15 -12.68 9.63
N VAL A 129 -1.16 -12.87 8.76
CA VAL A 129 -0.79 -11.92 7.71
C VAL A 129 -1.47 -12.36 6.42
N LEU A 130 -2.13 -11.44 5.74
CA LEU A 130 -2.82 -11.67 4.47
C LEU A 130 -2.11 -10.87 3.37
N LEU A 131 -1.63 -11.56 2.36
CA LEU A 131 -1.09 -10.98 1.13
C LEU A 131 -2.16 -11.09 0.04
N ARG A 132 -2.61 -9.96 -0.50
CA ARG A 132 -3.66 -9.92 -1.54
C ARG A 132 -3.16 -9.27 -2.83
N LYS A 133 -3.70 -9.75 -3.96
CA LYS A 133 -3.54 -9.15 -5.29
C LYS A 133 -4.67 -9.63 -6.20
N GLU A 134 -5.42 -8.72 -6.83
CA GLU A 134 -6.41 -9.04 -7.89
C GLU A 134 -7.36 -10.24 -7.58
N GLY A 135 -7.83 -10.35 -6.33
CA GLY A 135 -8.73 -11.45 -5.89
C GLY A 135 -8.02 -12.72 -5.39
N PHE A 136 -6.72 -12.88 -5.64
CA PHE A 136 -5.88 -13.83 -4.93
C PHE A 136 -5.65 -13.36 -3.49
N THR A 137 -5.65 -14.30 -2.54
CA THR A 137 -5.24 -14.07 -1.14
C THR A 137 -4.41 -15.26 -0.66
N ALA A 138 -3.20 -15.00 -0.18
CA ALA A 138 -2.40 -15.93 0.61
C ALA A 138 -2.47 -15.52 2.08
N THR A 139 -2.79 -16.47 2.95
CA THR A 139 -2.88 -16.26 4.41
C THR A 139 -1.75 -17.02 5.08
N PHE A 140 -0.96 -16.31 5.89
CA PHE A 140 0.13 -16.84 6.69
C PHE A 140 -0.23 -16.71 8.17
N LYS A 141 -0.51 -17.83 8.83
CA LYS A 141 -0.71 -17.89 10.29
C LYS A 141 0.61 -18.27 10.94
N LEU A 142 1.03 -17.47 11.92
CA LEU A 142 2.32 -17.59 12.57
C LEU A 142 2.12 -17.82 14.07
N GLU A 143 2.73 -18.88 14.61
CA GLU A 143 2.86 -19.07 16.04
C GLU A 143 4.28 -18.67 16.45
N VAL A 144 4.37 -17.65 17.31
CA VAL A 144 5.64 -17.06 17.76
C VAL A 144 5.74 -17.21 19.27
N GLU A 145 6.79 -17.90 19.72
CA GLU A 145 7.10 -18.12 21.13
C GLU A 145 8.57 -17.71 21.38
N SER A 146 8.83 -16.95 22.45
CA SER A 146 10.18 -16.51 22.82
C SER A 146 10.99 -15.91 21.66
N GLU A 147 10.35 -15.01 20.89
CA GLU A 147 10.90 -14.33 19.69
C GLU A 147 11.27 -15.28 18.52
N CYS A 148 10.94 -16.57 18.61
CA CYS A 148 11.16 -17.58 17.59
C CYS A 148 9.83 -17.97 16.91
N ILE A 149 9.86 -18.25 15.60
CA ILE A 149 8.72 -18.82 14.88
C ILE A 149 8.69 -20.32 15.18
N HIS A 150 7.61 -20.80 15.80
CA HIS A 150 7.42 -22.21 16.16
C HIS A 150 6.64 -22.99 15.09
N SER A 151 5.64 -22.34 14.46
CA SER A 151 4.87 -22.95 13.38
C SER A 151 4.41 -21.93 12.35
N ILE A 152 4.18 -22.41 11.12
CA ILE A 152 3.60 -21.63 10.02
C ILE A 152 2.52 -22.48 9.34
N ALA A 153 1.30 -21.93 9.26
CA ALA A 153 0.27 -22.46 8.39
C ALA A 153 0.01 -21.49 7.22
N ILE A 154 0.13 -21.98 5.99
CA ILE A 154 -0.05 -21.19 4.77
C ILE A 154 -1.25 -21.75 4.01
N THR A 155 -2.14 -20.87 3.54
CA THR A 155 -3.27 -21.24 2.67
C THR A 155 -3.50 -20.17 1.61
N SER A 156 -3.76 -20.56 0.36
CA SER A 156 -4.00 -19.67 -0.78
C SER A 156 -5.38 -19.89 -1.40
N THR A 157 -6.03 -18.85 -1.92
CA THR A 157 -7.35 -18.97 -2.59
C THR A 157 -7.29 -19.49 -4.03
N ALA A 158 -6.10 -19.58 -4.62
CA ALA A 158 -5.83 -20.13 -5.94
C ALA A 158 -4.36 -20.56 -6.03
N PHE A 159 -3.96 -21.17 -7.15
CA PHE A 159 -2.59 -21.62 -7.44
C PHE A 159 -1.98 -22.60 -6.43
N GLU A 160 -2.82 -23.35 -5.70
CA GLU A 160 -2.38 -24.32 -4.69
C GLU A 160 -1.32 -25.28 -5.27
N THR A 161 -1.62 -25.93 -6.39
CA THR A 161 -0.71 -26.87 -7.07
C THR A 161 0.61 -26.24 -7.50
N GLU A 162 0.61 -25.00 -7.99
CA GLU A 162 1.83 -24.33 -8.45
C GLU A 162 2.66 -23.74 -7.31
N LEU A 163 2.04 -23.43 -6.16
CA LEU A 163 2.71 -22.93 -4.95
C LEU A 163 3.14 -24.06 -4.00
N GLU A 164 2.54 -25.25 -4.09
CA GLU A 164 2.77 -26.39 -3.18
C GLU A 164 4.26 -26.69 -2.89
N PRO A 165 5.19 -26.73 -3.87
CA PRO A 165 6.60 -27.00 -3.57
C PRO A 165 7.23 -25.93 -2.66
N LEU A 166 6.90 -24.66 -2.87
CA LEU A 166 7.36 -23.55 -2.03
C LEU A 166 6.69 -23.59 -0.65
N VAL A 167 5.36 -23.75 -0.62
CA VAL A 167 4.55 -23.75 0.59
C VAL A 167 5.01 -24.85 1.53
N ARG A 168 5.10 -26.08 1.03
CA ARG A 168 5.58 -27.23 1.80
C ARG A 168 6.98 -27.00 2.36
N TYR A 169 7.94 -26.56 1.53
CA TYR A 169 9.30 -26.27 1.99
C TYR A 169 9.32 -25.21 3.10
N ALA A 170 8.53 -24.13 2.95
CA ALA A 170 8.51 -23.05 3.93
C ALA A 170 7.80 -23.44 5.24
N GLN A 171 6.82 -24.34 5.19
CA GLN A 171 6.20 -24.92 6.39
C GLN A 171 7.14 -25.92 7.09
N ASP A 172 7.77 -26.82 6.33
CA ASP A 172 8.73 -27.82 6.84
C ASP A 172 9.98 -27.17 7.48
N THR A 173 10.31 -25.93 7.09
CA THR A 173 11.48 -25.17 7.60
C THR A 173 11.12 -23.95 8.47
N TYR A 174 9.84 -23.72 8.73
CA TYR A 174 9.32 -22.52 9.43
C TYR A 174 9.85 -21.19 8.87
N ASN A 175 10.09 -21.12 7.55
CA ASN A 175 10.71 -19.96 6.91
C ASN A 175 9.68 -19.03 6.24
N VAL A 176 9.10 -18.14 7.05
CA VAL A 176 8.09 -17.16 6.60
C VAL A 176 8.61 -16.25 5.47
N ASN A 177 9.90 -15.91 5.48
CA ASN A 177 10.49 -15.03 4.47
C ASN A 177 10.52 -15.69 3.08
N ILE A 178 10.88 -16.97 3.01
CA ILE A 178 10.83 -17.76 1.76
C ILE A 178 9.39 -17.85 1.26
N ALA A 179 8.42 -18.12 2.14
CA ALA A 179 7.01 -18.16 1.78
C ALA A 179 6.50 -16.84 1.19
N MET A 180 6.67 -15.73 1.91
CA MET A 180 6.18 -14.41 1.49
C MET A 180 6.87 -13.93 0.22
N MET A 181 8.20 -14.00 0.16
CA MET A 181 8.96 -13.61 -1.04
C MET A 181 8.59 -14.47 -2.25
N GLY A 182 8.44 -15.79 -2.06
CA GLY A 182 8.07 -16.70 -3.14
C GLY A 182 6.68 -16.41 -3.71
N VAL A 183 5.68 -16.20 -2.86
CA VAL A 183 4.34 -15.79 -3.32
C VAL A 183 4.40 -14.46 -4.09
N MET A 184 5.16 -13.46 -3.61
CA MET A 184 5.35 -12.19 -4.33
C MET A 184 6.00 -12.38 -5.71
N GLN A 185 7.10 -13.14 -5.79
CA GLN A 185 7.82 -13.36 -7.05
C GLN A 185 7.04 -14.24 -8.03
N PHE A 186 6.27 -15.21 -7.55
CA PHE A 186 5.35 -16.01 -8.37
C PHE A 186 4.27 -15.14 -9.01
N LEU A 187 3.59 -14.28 -8.23
CA LEU A 187 2.59 -13.36 -8.75
C LEU A 187 3.17 -12.36 -9.75
N ARG A 188 4.40 -11.89 -9.52
CA ARG A 188 5.15 -11.05 -10.45
C ARG A 188 5.49 -11.81 -11.74
N LEU A 189 5.93 -13.07 -11.64
CA LEU A 189 6.31 -13.87 -12.79
C LEU A 189 5.10 -14.26 -13.66
N LYS A 190 3.96 -14.63 -13.06
CA LYS A 190 2.70 -14.87 -13.77
C LYS A 190 2.24 -13.64 -14.58
N LYS A 191 2.40 -12.42 -14.01
CA LYS A 191 2.13 -11.15 -14.70
C LYS A 191 3.06 -10.96 -15.91
N LEU A 192 4.37 -11.13 -15.72
CA LEU A 192 5.38 -11.04 -16.79
C LEU A 192 5.14 -12.08 -17.91
N HIS A 193 4.77 -13.32 -17.57
CA HIS A 193 4.42 -14.35 -18.57
C HIS A 193 3.20 -13.96 -19.39
N LYS A 194 2.14 -13.45 -18.75
CA LYS A 194 0.93 -12.99 -19.42
C LYS A 194 1.20 -11.80 -20.35
N GLU A 195 1.96 -10.81 -19.88
CA GLU A 195 2.37 -9.63 -20.66
C GLU A 195 3.20 -10.05 -21.88
N MET A 196 4.24 -10.88 -21.68
CA MET A 196 5.10 -11.40 -22.74
C MET A 196 4.37 -12.23 -23.79
N LEU A 197 3.45 -13.13 -23.38
CA LEU A 197 2.63 -13.90 -24.31
C LEU A 197 1.65 -13.01 -25.08
N SER A 198 1.07 -11.99 -24.43
CA SER A 198 0.21 -11.00 -25.09
C SER A 198 0.96 -10.24 -26.18
N GLU A 199 2.21 -9.84 -25.91
CA GLU A 199 3.08 -9.21 -26.91
C GLU A 199 3.44 -10.14 -28.06
N ILE A 200 3.74 -11.42 -27.79
CA ILE A 200 4.04 -12.40 -28.85
C ILE A 200 2.82 -12.61 -29.76
N VAL A 201 1.63 -12.74 -29.20
CA VAL A 201 0.37 -12.88 -29.96
C VAL A 201 0.06 -11.62 -30.76
N ALA A 202 0.30 -10.43 -30.22
CA ALA A 202 0.07 -9.16 -30.92
C ALA A 202 1.03 -8.94 -32.12
N ASP A 203 2.30 -9.32 -31.97
CA ASP A 203 3.35 -9.08 -32.97
C ASP A 203 3.53 -10.23 -33.99
N SER A 204 2.66 -11.25 -33.98
CA SER A 204 2.83 -12.46 -34.81
C SER A 204 1.51 -13.12 -35.23
N LYS A 205 1.60 -14.36 -35.73
CA LYS A 205 0.45 -15.19 -36.10
C LYS A 205 0.02 -16.17 -34.99
N PHE A 206 0.74 -16.21 -33.86
CA PHE A 206 0.38 -17.07 -32.74
C PHE A 206 -1.00 -16.69 -32.17
N THR A 207 -1.78 -17.68 -31.76
CA THR A 207 -3.06 -17.49 -31.05
C THR A 207 -3.02 -18.11 -29.66
N TRP A 208 -3.90 -17.68 -28.77
CA TRP A 208 -4.03 -18.29 -27.44
C TRP A 208 -4.67 -19.68 -27.53
N ALA A 209 -4.05 -20.69 -26.93
CA ALA A 209 -4.61 -22.02 -26.73
C ALA A 209 -5.08 -22.22 -25.27
N SER A 210 -4.36 -21.65 -24.30
CA SER A 210 -4.70 -21.65 -22.87
C SER A 210 -4.13 -20.39 -22.19
N ASN A 211 -4.34 -20.23 -20.89
CA ASN A 211 -3.76 -19.12 -20.12
C ASN A 211 -2.22 -19.03 -20.16
N ASN A 212 -1.54 -20.14 -20.47
CA ASN A 212 -0.07 -20.23 -20.49
C ASN A 212 0.49 -20.84 -21.79
N THR A 213 -0.36 -21.14 -22.77
CA THR A 213 0.03 -21.81 -24.02
C THR A 213 -0.46 -21.01 -25.23
N ILE A 214 0.43 -20.81 -26.19
CA ILE A 214 0.14 -20.23 -27.50
C ILE A 214 0.35 -21.27 -28.60
N SER A 215 -0.40 -21.14 -29.69
CA SER A 215 -0.40 -22.08 -30.81
C SER A 215 -0.25 -21.37 -32.17
N LEU A 216 0.33 -22.07 -33.14
CA LEU A 216 0.51 -21.60 -34.51
C LEU A 216 0.43 -22.79 -35.48
N GLY A 217 -0.76 -23.05 -36.02
CA GLY A 217 -1.02 -24.31 -36.71
C GLY A 217 -1.00 -25.47 -35.73
N GLU A 218 -0.15 -26.48 -35.98
CA GLU A 218 0.09 -27.60 -35.05
C GLU A 218 1.16 -27.31 -33.99
N LEU A 219 1.90 -26.20 -34.10
CA LEU A 219 2.92 -25.85 -33.14
C LEU A 219 2.26 -25.31 -31.86
N GLU A 220 2.61 -25.88 -30.71
CA GLU A 220 2.23 -25.38 -29.40
C GLU A 220 3.48 -25.02 -28.60
N ILE A 221 3.41 -23.92 -27.86
CA ILE A 221 4.46 -23.44 -26.96
C ILE A 221 3.80 -23.07 -25.62
N SER A 222 4.23 -23.74 -24.56
CA SER A 222 3.72 -23.59 -23.19
C SER A 222 4.77 -22.94 -22.30
N ILE A 223 4.34 -21.99 -21.46
CA ILE A 223 5.20 -21.37 -20.45
C ILE A 223 4.80 -21.90 -19.08
N LEU A 224 5.79 -22.43 -18.36
CA LEU A 224 5.65 -23.07 -17.07
C LEU A 224 6.50 -22.33 -16.03
N THR A 225 6.14 -22.54 -14.76
CA THR A 225 6.84 -22.00 -13.60
C THR A 225 7.26 -23.16 -12.72
N TYR A 226 8.51 -23.18 -12.25
CA TYR A 226 9.01 -24.20 -11.34
C TYR A 226 9.85 -23.61 -10.20
N TRP A 227 10.07 -24.41 -9.16
CA TRP A 227 10.75 -24.00 -7.94
C TRP A 227 12.11 -24.69 -7.79
N ASN A 228 13.18 -23.91 -7.79
CA ASN A 228 14.53 -24.38 -7.51
C ASN A 228 14.86 -24.14 -6.03
N LEU A 229 14.27 -24.96 -5.17
CA LEU A 229 14.41 -24.84 -3.70
C LEU A 229 15.90 -24.98 -3.29
N PRO A 230 16.39 -24.19 -2.31
CA PRO A 230 15.64 -23.38 -1.35
C PRO A 230 15.38 -21.93 -1.81
N SER A 231 15.60 -21.58 -3.08
CA SER A 231 15.38 -20.22 -3.58
C SER A 231 13.88 -19.86 -3.56
N PRO A 232 13.49 -18.68 -3.02
CA PRO A 232 12.13 -18.16 -3.17
C PRO A 232 11.91 -17.48 -4.53
N TYR A 233 12.85 -17.54 -5.47
CA TYR A 233 12.69 -16.99 -6.81
C TYR A 233 12.29 -18.12 -7.76
N PRO A 234 11.04 -18.15 -8.26
CA PRO A 234 10.61 -19.17 -9.22
C PRO A 234 11.27 -18.94 -10.58
N GLU A 235 11.53 -20.04 -11.28
CA GLU A 235 12.18 -20.04 -12.59
C GLU A 235 11.16 -20.31 -13.70
N THR A 236 11.49 -19.90 -14.93
CA THR A 236 10.65 -20.06 -16.12
C THR A 236 11.15 -21.22 -16.96
N LEU A 237 10.25 -22.13 -17.34
CA LEU A 237 10.49 -23.16 -18.34
C LEU A 237 9.57 -22.88 -19.54
N ILE A 238 10.08 -23.01 -20.76
CA ILE A 238 9.31 -22.78 -21.99
C ILE A 238 9.41 -24.04 -22.83
N GLU A 239 8.31 -24.77 -22.95
CA GLU A 239 8.26 -26.06 -23.63
C GLU A 239 7.53 -25.96 -24.98
N THR A 240 7.83 -26.87 -25.91
CA THR A 240 7.10 -27.00 -27.17
C THR A 240 6.83 -28.45 -27.55
N ASN A 241 5.72 -28.67 -28.25
CA ASN A 241 5.33 -29.99 -28.78
C ASN A 241 6.11 -30.43 -30.04
N LYS A 242 7.06 -29.62 -30.55
CA LYS A 242 7.92 -29.94 -31.70
C LYS A 242 9.39 -30.18 -31.27
N ILE A 243 10.35 -29.34 -31.67
CA ILE A 243 11.80 -29.55 -31.41
C ILE A 243 12.31 -28.56 -30.34
N GLN A 244 12.42 -29.03 -29.10
CA GLN A 244 12.80 -28.21 -27.95
C GLN A 244 14.18 -27.54 -28.08
N GLU A 245 15.23 -28.28 -28.46
CA GLU A 245 16.61 -27.77 -28.54
C GLU A 245 16.75 -26.57 -29.48
N VAL A 246 15.95 -26.54 -30.55
CA VAL A 246 15.94 -25.45 -31.53
C VAL A 246 15.21 -24.23 -30.95
N LEU A 247 14.10 -24.42 -30.23
CA LEU A 247 13.42 -23.34 -29.50
C LEU A 247 14.36 -22.72 -28.45
N ASP A 248 15.02 -23.54 -27.65
CA ASP A 248 15.97 -23.10 -26.62
C ASP A 248 17.12 -22.29 -27.23
N PHE A 249 17.66 -22.73 -28.37
CA PHE A 249 18.68 -21.99 -29.11
C PHE A 249 18.17 -20.62 -29.58
N PHE A 250 16.96 -20.55 -30.15
CA PHE A 250 16.36 -19.27 -30.57
C PHE A 250 16.10 -18.33 -29.39
N ILE A 251 15.63 -18.86 -28.25
CA ILE A 251 15.42 -18.08 -27.01
C ILE A 251 16.76 -17.56 -26.48
N TYR A 252 17.79 -18.40 -26.41
CA TYR A 252 19.12 -18.03 -25.94
C TYR A 252 19.76 -16.94 -26.81
N GLN A 253 19.68 -17.09 -28.14
CA GLN A 253 20.36 -16.20 -29.08
C GLN A 253 19.64 -14.87 -29.34
N TYR A 254 18.30 -14.83 -29.25
CA TYR A 254 17.50 -13.65 -29.62
C TYR A 254 16.62 -13.10 -28.48
N GLY A 255 16.68 -13.70 -27.29
CA GLY A 255 15.76 -13.42 -26.19
C GLY A 255 14.38 -14.06 -26.42
N ILE A 256 13.59 -14.20 -25.35
CA ILE A 256 12.37 -15.04 -25.35
C ILE A 256 11.38 -14.65 -26.45
N LYS A 257 10.94 -13.39 -26.49
CA LYS A 257 9.93 -12.89 -27.46
C LYS A 257 10.36 -13.11 -28.91
N SER A 258 11.52 -12.58 -29.29
CA SER A 258 12.02 -12.69 -30.67
C SER A 258 12.42 -14.12 -31.04
N GLY A 259 12.90 -14.90 -30.07
CA GLY A 259 13.23 -16.31 -30.24
C GLY A 259 12.00 -17.15 -30.59
N ILE A 260 10.93 -17.03 -29.80
CA ILE A 260 9.64 -17.72 -30.05
C ILE A 260 9.06 -17.37 -31.42
N ILE A 261 9.03 -16.08 -31.80
CA ILE A 261 8.49 -15.63 -33.09
C ILE A 261 9.33 -16.18 -34.26
N LYS A 262 10.66 -16.20 -34.15
CA LYS A 262 11.56 -16.79 -35.14
C LYS A 262 11.39 -18.31 -35.25
N TYR A 263 11.31 -19.00 -34.11
CA TYR A 263 11.09 -20.44 -34.04
C TYR A 263 9.77 -20.83 -34.74
N GLY A 264 8.67 -20.14 -34.40
CA GLY A 264 7.38 -20.31 -35.08
C GLY A 264 7.45 -20.06 -36.59
N SER A 265 8.29 -19.13 -37.05
CA SER A 265 8.51 -18.87 -38.48
C SER A 265 9.37 -19.92 -39.20
N THR A 266 10.01 -20.84 -38.47
CA THR A 266 10.97 -21.83 -38.99
C THR A 266 10.42 -23.26 -38.99
N VAL A 267 9.40 -23.54 -38.17
CA VAL A 267 8.86 -24.90 -37.89
C VAL A 267 7.46 -25.12 -38.50
N ILE A 268 6.94 -24.17 -39.29
CA ILE A 268 5.73 -24.30 -40.13
C ILE A 268 6.12 -24.86 -41.51
#